data_AF-X5FWH6-F1
#
_entry.id   AF-X5FWH6-F1
#
_cell.length_a   1.000
_cell.length_b   1.000
_cell.length_c   1.000
_cell.angle_alpha   90.00
_cell.angle_beta   90.00
_cell.angle_gamma   90.00
#
_symmetry.space_group_name_H-M   'P 1'
#
loop_
_entity.id
_entity.type
_entity.pdbx_description
1 polymer ?
#
loop_
_entity_poly.entity_id
_entity_poly.type
_entity_poly.pdbx_seq_one_letter_code
_entity_poly.pdbx_strand_id
1 'polypeptide(L)'
;MTGNRQLYFHFLNYFPVVNKSEVKIMRGIVCLGDATTHGGKVITATSTLFINGIQVALVGDLVSCPKHGVNPIQEGDPTATEKGRNVVVNHCQCACGCRVISSQPENSIES
;
A
#
# COMPACT_ATOMS: atom_id res chain seq x y z
N MET A 1 -20.22 27.10 -16.10
CA MET A 1 -19.91 25.68 -16.35
C MET A 1 -18.72 25.30 -15.47
N THR A 2 -18.82 25.46 -14.14
CA THR A 2 -19.23 24.45 -13.13
C THR A 2 -18.45 23.14 -13.18
N GLY A 3 -17.61 22.95 -12.15
CA GLY A 3 -17.31 21.62 -11.61
C GLY A 3 -15.85 21.17 -11.72
N ASN A 4 -15.02 21.51 -10.73
CA ASN A 4 -14.21 20.53 -9.97
C ASN A 4 -13.22 21.21 -9.02
N ARG A 5 -13.75 21.87 -8.00
CA ARG A 5 -12.97 22.31 -6.83
C ARG A 5 -13.33 21.55 -5.55
N GLN A 6 -14.01 20.42 -5.66
CA GLN A 6 -14.67 19.78 -4.51
C GLN A 6 -14.37 18.29 -4.31
N LEU A 7 -13.19 17.81 -4.73
CA LEU A 7 -12.72 16.47 -4.33
C LEU A 7 -11.36 16.48 -3.60
N TYR A 8 -10.83 17.67 -3.27
CA TYR A 8 -9.61 17.81 -2.47
C TYR A 8 -9.82 17.72 -0.95
N PHE A 9 -11.05 17.51 -0.49
CA PHE A 9 -11.42 17.63 0.93
C PHE A 9 -11.96 16.34 1.58
N HIS A 10 -11.56 15.17 1.06
CA HIS A 10 -11.73 13.92 1.82
C HIS A 10 -10.44 13.13 2.07
N PHE A 11 -9.29 13.69 1.70
CA PHE A 11 -7.98 13.08 1.98
C PHE A 11 -7.43 13.37 3.39
N LEU A 12 -8.14 14.13 4.23
CA LEU A 12 -7.70 14.42 5.60
C LEU A 12 -8.21 13.42 6.66
N ASN A 13 -8.96 12.38 6.28
CA ASN A 13 -9.48 11.39 7.24
C ASN A 13 -8.76 10.03 7.20
N TYR A 14 -7.67 9.87 6.44
CA TYR A 14 -6.78 8.70 6.58
C TYR A 14 -5.73 8.86 7.70
N PHE A 15 -5.73 9.99 8.42
CA PHE A 15 -4.88 10.22 9.58
C PHE A 15 -5.70 10.01 10.86
N PRO A 16 -5.52 8.90 11.59
CA PRO A 16 -6.04 8.84 12.94
C PRO A 16 -5.28 9.85 13.80
N VAL A 17 -6.03 10.78 14.40
CA VAL A 17 -5.62 11.54 15.57
C VAL A 17 -5.40 10.52 16.70
N VAL A 18 -4.17 10.04 16.88
CA VAL A 18 -3.82 9.18 18.02
C VAL A 18 -3.06 9.99 19.07
N ASN A 19 -3.60 9.92 20.29
CA ASN A 19 -3.08 10.51 21.51
C ASN A 19 -1.61 10.10 21.77
N LYS A 20 -0.86 11.03 22.39
CA LYS A 20 0.49 10.88 22.97
C LYS A 20 0.83 9.45 23.41
N SER A 21 1.74 8.78 22.70
CA SER A 21 2.86 7.93 23.21
C SER A 21 3.33 6.80 22.26
N GLU A 22 2.74 6.59 21.09
CA GLU A 22 3.26 5.63 20.10
C GLU A 22 3.81 6.33 18.85
N VAL A 23 5.12 6.16 18.58
CA VAL A 23 5.73 6.58 17.31
C VAL A 23 5.18 5.66 16.22
N LYS A 24 4.13 6.10 15.51
CA LYS A 24 3.60 5.36 14.37
C LYS A 24 4.55 5.55 13.18
N ILE A 25 5.43 4.57 12.95
CA ILE A 25 6.22 4.48 11.72
C ILE A 25 5.27 4.34 10.54
N MET A 26 5.23 5.35 9.67
CA MET A 26 4.39 5.35 8.49
C MET A 26 5.10 4.56 7.39
N ARG A 27 4.77 3.27 7.29
CA ARG A 27 5.29 2.41 6.24
C ARG A 27 4.77 2.86 4.89
N GLY A 28 5.62 2.81 3.87
CA GLY A 28 5.25 3.23 2.51
C GLY A 28 4.10 2.40 1.96
N ILE A 29 3.14 3.04 1.30
CA ILE A 29 2.01 2.36 0.67
C ILE A 29 2.47 1.71 -0.63
N VAL A 30 2.17 0.43 -0.80
CA VAL A 30 2.57 -0.34 -1.97
C VAL A 30 1.58 -0.13 -3.11
N CYS A 31 2.12 0.17 -4.28
CA CYS A 31 1.37 0.48 -5.49
C CYS A 31 1.67 -0.50 -6.61
N LEU A 32 0.85 -0.47 -7.66
CA LEU A 32 1.07 -1.26 -8.87
C LEU A 32 2.46 -1.02 -9.46
N GLY A 33 3.19 -2.09 -9.77
CA GLY A 33 4.54 -2.03 -10.34
C GLY A 33 5.66 -1.97 -9.31
N ASP A 34 5.36 -1.82 -8.02
CA ASP A 34 6.37 -1.87 -6.95
C ASP A 34 7.12 -3.20 -6.93
N ALA A 35 8.39 -3.13 -6.56
CA ALA A 35 9.30 -4.28 -6.63
C ALA A 35 9.05 -5.30 -5.51
N THR A 36 9.59 -6.51 -5.67
CA THR A 36 9.69 -7.48 -4.58
C THR A 36 11.14 -7.87 -4.32
N THR A 37 11.42 -8.32 -3.11
CA THR A 37 12.74 -8.81 -2.65
C THR A 37 13.30 -10.00 -3.45
N HIS A 38 12.49 -10.68 -4.25
CA HIS A 38 12.96 -11.73 -5.16
C HIS A 38 13.28 -11.20 -6.58
N GLY A 39 13.23 -9.88 -6.80
CA GLY A 39 13.41 -9.26 -8.12
C GLY A 39 12.14 -9.29 -8.97
N GLY A 40 10.99 -9.55 -8.36
CA GLY A 40 9.68 -9.51 -8.99
C GLY A 40 9.01 -8.14 -8.87
N LYS A 41 7.71 -8.09 -9.16
CA LYS A 41 6.90 -6.87 -9.01
C LYS A 41 5.43 -7.15 -8.74
N VAL A 42 4.73 -6.17 -8.18
CA VAL A 42 3.26 -6.13 -8.10
C VAL A 42 2.68 -5.97 -9.50
N ILE A 43 1.74 -6.85 -9.87
CA ILE A 43 1.17 -6.92 -11.23
C ILE A 43 -0.34 -6.67 -11.27
N THR A 44 -1.04 -6.72 -10.14
CA THR A 44 -2.43 -6.25 -10.03
C THR A 44 -2.57 -5.29 -8.86
N ALA A 45 -3.52 -4.39 -8.97
CA ALA A 45 -3.95 -3.49 -7.91
C ALA A 45 -5.46 -3.34 -8.06
N THR A 46 -6.22 -3.56 -6.99
CA THR A 46 -7.71 -3.56 -7.06
C THR A 46 -8.36 -2.51 -6.17
N SER A 47 -7.54 -1.65 -5.56
CA SER A 47 -7.98 -0.46 -4.84
C SER A 47 -8.69 0.53 -5.75
N THR A 48 -9.60 1.33 -5.20
CA THR A 48 -10.11 2.54 -5.85
C THR A 48 -9.24 3.77 -5.60
N LEU A 49 -8.21 3.63 -4.75
CA LEU A 49 -7.27 4.67 -4.37
C LEU A 49 -6.06 4.69 -5.31
N PHE A 50 -5.53 5.90 -5.49
CA PHE A 50 -4.35 6.16 -6.31
C PHE A 50 -3.39 7.07 -5.55
N ILE A 51 -2.10 6.80 -5.66
CA ILE A 51 -1.00 7.65 -5.18
C ILE A 51 -0.17 8.04 -6.39
N ASN A 52 -0.03 9.34 -6.63
CA ASN A 52 0.70 9.86 -7.80
C ASN A 52 0.21 9.26 -9.13
N GLY A 53 -1.09 8.96 -9.24
CA GLY A 53 -1.69 8.33 -10.42
C GLY A 53 -1.48 6.82 -10.54
N ILE A 54 -0.82 6.18 -9.57
CA ILE A 54 -0.59 4.73 -9.53
C ILE A 54 -1.55 4.10 -8.53
N GLN A 55 -2.21 3.02 -8.93
CA GLN A 55 -3.22 2.35 -8.13
C GLN A 55 -2.59 1.62 -6.92
N VAL A 56 -3.25 1.72 -5.76
CA VAL A 56 -2.79 1.08 -4.51
C VAL A 56 -3.09 -0.42 -4.51
N ALA A 57 -2.18 -1.22 -3.96
CA ALA A 57 -2.39 -2.66 -3.80
C ALA A 57 -3.14 -2.98 -2.51
N LEU A 58 -4.03 -3.97 -2.58
CA LEU A 58 -4.75 -4.55 -1.45
C LEU A 58 -4.32 -6.01 -1.24
N VAL A 59 -4.52 -6.53 -0.03
CA VAL A 59 -4.32 -7.97 0.25
C VAL A 59 -5.10 -8.81 -0.76
N GLY A 60 -4.45 -9.84 -1.29
CA GLY A 60 -4.96 -10.69 -2.37
C GLY A 60 -4.60 -10.21 -3.78
N ASP A 61 -4.10 -8.99 -3.97
CA ASP A 61 -3.50 -8.58 -5.24
C ASP A 61 -2.22 -9.40 -5.53
N LEU A 62 -1.85 -9.49 -6.80
CA LEU A 62 -0.86 -10.45 -7.30
C LEU A 62 0.51 -9.79 -7.51
N VAL A 63 1.55 -10.58 -7.25
CA VAL A 63 2.92 -10.30 -7.66
C VAL A 63 3.38 -11.34 -8.69
N SER A 64 4.25 -10.92 -9.61
CA SER A 64 5.05 -11.83 -10.43
C SER A 64 6.40 -12.04 -9.75
N CYS A 65 6.66 -13.27 -9.29
CA CYS A 65 7.93 -13.65 -8.70
C CYS A 65 8.76 -14.47 -9.71
N PRO A 66 10.00 -14.08 -10.04
CA PRO A 66 10.83 -14.82 -11.00
C PRO A 66 11.24 -16.21 -10.50
N LYS A 67 11.16 -16.46 -9.19
CA LYS A 67 11.51 -17.75 -8.57
C LYS A 67 10.32 -18.72 -8.47
N HIS A 68 9.11 -18.20 -8.29
CA HIS A 68 7.94 -19.00 -7.89
C HIS A 68 6.67 -18.73 -8.72
N GLY A 69 6.75 -17.85 -9.73
CA GLY A 69 5.61 -17.48 -10.57
C GLY A 69 4.67 -16.47 -9.91
N VAL A 70 3.45 -16.39 -10.43
CA VAL A 70 2.41 -15.46 -9.96
C VAL A 70 1.81 -15.95 -8.65
N ASN A 71 1.75 -15.10 -7.64
CA ASN A 71 1.22 -15.43 -6.31
C ASN A 71 0.66 -14.20 -5.59
N PRO A 72 -0.30 -14.36 -4.64
CA PRO A 72 -0.95 -13.22 -3.98
C PRO A 72 -0.12 -12.65 -2.83
N ILE A 73 -0.34 -11.36 -2.54
CA ILE A 73 0.10 -10.68 -1.32
C ILE A 73 -0.83 -11.10 -0.17
N GLN A 74 -0.26 -11.53 0.96
CA GLN A 74 -1.02 -12.10 2.08
C GLN A 74 -1.11 -11.17 3.29
N GLU A 75 -0.16 -10.25 3.43
CA GLU A 75 -0.12 -9.30 4.55
C GLU A 75 -0.51 -7.89 4.11
N GLY A 76 -1.08 -7.12 5.04
CA GLY A 76 -1.41 -5.70 4.88
C GLY A 76 -1.58 -5.04 6.25
N ASP A 77 -1.70 -3.71 6.26
CA ASP A 77 -1.90 -2.94 7.50
C ASP A 77 -3.34 -3.16 8.04
N PRO A 78 -3.52 -3.73 9.24
CA PRO A 78 -4.86 -3.97 9.81
C PRO A 78 -5.59 -2.67 10.17
N THR A 79 -4.89 -1.54 10.25
CA THR A 79 -5.47 -0.22 10.56
C THR A 79 -5.96 0.51 9.31
N ALA A 80 -5.64 0.01 8.11
CA ALA A 80 -6.01 0.61 6.84
C ALA A 80 -6.69 -0.43 5.94
N THR A 81 -7.99 -0.28 5.71
CA THR A 81 -8.78 -1.24 4.91
C THR A 81 -9.58 -0.53 3.82
N GLU A 82 -9.82 -1.25 2.73
CA GLU A 82 -10.71 -0.85 1.64
C GLU A 82 -11.46 -2.08 1.13
N LYS A 83 -12.79 -1.97 0.98
CA LYS A 83 -13.66 -3.07 0.55
C LYS A 83 -13.44 -4.36 1.36
N GLY A 84 -13.17 -4.22 2.66
CA GLY A 84 -12.91 -5.35 3.56
C GLY A 84 -11.55 -6.04 3.39
N ARG A 85 -10.63 -5.46 2.62
CA ARG A 85 -9.25 -5.97 2.46
C ARG A 85 -8.26 -4.92 2.95
N ASN A 86 -7.17 -5.38 3.58
CA ASN A 86 -6.15 -4.48 4.10
C ASN A 86 -5.35 -3.85 2.97
N VAL A 87 -4.94 -2.60 3.16
CA VAL A 87 -3.98 -1.90 2.30
C VAL A 87 -2.61 -2.54 2.47
N VAL A 88 -1.91 -2.79 1.36
CA VAL A 88 -0.56 -3.35 1.40
C VAL A 88 0.43 -2.23 1.68
N VAL A 89 1.29 -2.46 2.66
CA VAL A 89 2.38 -1.54 3.04
C VAL A 89 3.74 -2.19 2.83
N ASN A 90 4.79 -1.39 2.90
CA ASN A 90 6.14 -1.85 2.69
C ASN A 90 6.48 -3.07 3.57
N HIS A 91 7.24 -4.00 2.99
CA HIS A 91 7.67 -5.26 3.60
C HIS A 91 6.57 -6.29 3.92
N CYS A 92 5.32 -6.08 3.49
CA CYS A 92 4.28 -7.11 3.56
C CYS A 92 4.68 -8.39 2.78
N GLN A 93 4.39 -9.54 3.35
CA GLN A 93 4.72 -10.84 2.79
C GLN A 93 3.72 -11.31 1.73
N CYS A 94 4.26 -11.95 0.68
CA CYS A 94 3.53 -12.65 -0.36
C CYS A 94 3.51 -14.16 -0.09
N ALA A 95 2.58 -14.88 -0.71
CA ALA A 95 2.42 -16.32 -0.52
C ALA A 95 3.69 -17.14 -0.81
N CYS A 96 4.51 -16.71 -1.76
CA CYS A 96 5.77 -17.37 -2.07
C CYS A 96 6.95 -17.02 -1.13
N GLY A 97 6.69 -16.25 -0.07
CA GLY A 97 7.68 -15.84 0.92
C GLY A 97 8.44 -14.55 0.61
N CYS A 98 8.35 -13.99 -0.60
CA CYS A 98 8.93 -12.68 -0.89
C CYS A 98 8.17 -11.55 -0.19
N ARG A 99 8.83 -10.42 -0.02
CA ARG A 99 8.25 -9.16 0.48
C ARG A 99 8.18 -8.09 -0.61
N VAL A 100 7.10 -7.30 -0.61
CA VAL A 100 6.95 -6.11 -1.47
C VAL A 100 7.79 -4.95 -0.94
N ILE A 101 8.25 -4.09 -1.85
CA ILE A 101 9.10 -2.93 -1.58
C ILE A 101 8.39 -1.70 -2.15
N SER A 102 7.91 -0.82 -1.26
CA SER A 102 7.25 0.43 -1.65
C SER A 102 8.22 1.37 -2.35
N SER A 103 7.81 1.97 -3.47
CA SER A 103 8.51 3.10 -4.10
C SER A 103 8.17 4.45 -3.46
N GLN A 104 7.13 4.49 -2.62
CA GLN A 104 6.70 5.70 -1.92
C GLN A 104 7.56 5.97 -0.67
N PRO A 105 7.79 7.25 -0.30
CA PRO A 105 8.63 7.61 0.84
C PRO A 105 8.08 7.09 2.16
N GLU A 106 8.96 6.54 3.00
CA GLU A 106 8.65 6.22 4.40
C GLU A 106 9.03 7.40 5.27
N ASN A 107 8.06 8.02 5.92
CA ASN A 107 8.34 9.10 6.87
C ASN A 107 8.57 8.50 8.24
N SER A 108 9.84 8.26 8.58
CA SER A 108 10.29 8.08 9.95
C SER A 108 10.40 9.45 10.59
N ILE A 109 9.44 9.83 11.44
CA ILE A 109 9.65 10.98 12.32
C ILE A 109 10.44 10.45 13.52
N GLU A 110 11.77 10.42 13.40
CA GLU A 110 12.62 10.31 14.57
C GLU A 110 12.46 11.61 15.37
N SER A 111 12.04 11.48 16.63
CA SER A 111 11.94 12.61 17.58
C SER A 111 13.28 12.86 18.24
#